data_AF-A0A8H2ZYK5-F1
#
_entry.id   AF-A0A8H2ZYK5-F1
#
_cell.length_a   1.000
_cell.length_b   1.000
_cell.length_c   1.000
_cell.angle_alpha   90.00
_cell.angle_beta   90.00
_cell.angle_gamma   90.00
#
_symmetry.space_group_name_H-M   'P 1'
#
loop_
_entity.id
_entity.type
_entity.pdbx_description
1 polymer ?
#
loop_
_entity_poly.entity_id
_entity_poly.type
_entity_poly.pdbx_seq_one_letter_code
_entity_poly.pdbx_strand_id
1 'polypeptide(L)'
;MSYVTMWAELRILQATGIKVMGMLGGAAKGSFTRLDQDEATFELYYVPLRNLIRERGLDGLDLDVEEEMNLAGIIRLIDRLKADFGRGFIITLAPVAAALISERPEHNLSGFNYEALEVMRGSSIECKTAGYDMMMMRGWPAHKVVVGMVTNPGNGNGWVPFEPLREVLLNLKSRYPTFGGVMGWEYFNSLPGDKDRPWEWAAWMTKVLEATNNNVDDDLQGDAPLPAEFEYHSEGLWED
;
A
#
# COMPACT_ATOMS: atom_id res chain seq x y z
N MET A 1 -28.58 7.54 -10.50
CA MET A 1 -28.10 6.15 -10.68
C MET A 1 -28.18 5.44 -9.34
N SER A 2 -28.57 4.17 -9.32
CA SER A 2 -28.64 3.37 -8.10
C SER A 2 -27.34 2.60 -7.91
N TYR A 3 -26.76 2.63 -6.71
CA TYR A 3 -25.53 1.88 -6.35
C TYR A 3 -25.84 0.51 -5.72
N VAL A 4 -27.07 0.01 -5.89
CA VAL A 4 -27.55 -1.22 -5.22
C VAL A 4 -26.68 -2.44 -5.56
N THR A 5 -26.32 -2.62 -6.82
CA THR A 5 -25.46 -3.75 -7.25
C THR A 5 -24.11 -3.72 -6.55
N MET A 6 -23.42 -2.57 -6.56
CA MET A 6 -22.14 -2.39 -5.89
C MET A 6 -22.25 -2.73 -4.40
N TRP A 7 -23.24 -2.19 -3.68
CA TRP A 7 -23.39 -2.47 -2.25
C TRP A 7 -23.69 -3.94 -1.95
N ALA A 8 -24.43 -4.63 -2.81
CA ALA A 8 -24.70 -6.06 -2.67
C ALA A 8 -23.42 -6.89 -2.89
N GLU A 9 -22.64 -6.59 -3.92
CA GLU A 9 -21.39 -7.28 -4.24
C GLU A 9 -20.31 -7.06 -3.16
N LEU A 10 -20.19 -5.84 -2.64
CA LEU A 10 -19.27 -5.54 -1.53
C LEU A 10 -19.58 -6.36 -0.28
N ARG A 11 -20.87 -6.64 0.01
CA ARG A 11 -21.24 -7.52 1.12
C ARG A 11 -20.81 -8.97 0.90
N ILE A 12 -20.82 -9.44 -0.35
CA ILE A 12 -20.29 -10.77 -0.69
C ILE A 12 -18.78 -10.81 -0.44
N LEU A 13 -18.03 -9.78 -0.86
CA LEU A 13 -16.58 -9.70 -0.61
C LEU A 13 -16.25 -9.69 0.89
N GLN A 14 -17.01 -8.93 1.70
CA GLN A 14 -16.86 -8.96 3.16
C GLN A 14 -17.09 -10.34 3.76
N ALA A 15 -18.10 -11.07 3.25
CA ALA A 15 -18.39 -12.43 3.71
C ALA A 15 -17.27 -13.44 3.37
N THR A 16 -16.45 -13.17 2.35
CA THR A 16 -15.25 -13.97 2.02
C THR A 16 -13.99 -13.51 2.76
N GLY A 17 -14.11 -12.58 3.70
CA GLY A 17 -13.00 -12.08 4.52
C GLY A 17 -12.21 -10.91 3.90
N ILE A 18 -12.60 -10.42 2.71
CA ILE A 18 -11.99 -9.22 2.12
C ILE A 18 -12.49 -7.99 2.85
N LYS A 19 -11.57 -7.11 3.27
CA LYS A 19 -11.93 -5.83 3.88
C LYS A 19 -12.42 -4.86 2.83
N VAL A 20 -13.58 -4.26 3.08
CA VAL A 20 -14.16 -3.25 2.20
C VAL A 20 -14.10 -1.90 2.90
N MET A 21 -13.34 -0.98 2.31
CA MET A 21 -13.13 0.37 2.81
C MET A 21 -13.74 1.38 1.83
N GLY A 22 -14.07 2.57 2.34
CA GLY A 22 -14.32 3.75 1.49
C GLY A 22 -13.04 4.57 1.34
N MET A 23 -12.96 5.40 0.30
CA MET A 23 -11.94 6.44 0.18
C MET A 23 -12.63 7.80 0.24
N LEU A 24 -12.13 8.70 1.09
CA LEU A 24 -12.63 10.06 1.25
C LEU A 24 -11.65 11.05 0.65
N GLY A 25 -12.18 11.97 -0.18
CA GLY A 25 -11.41 13.06 -0.77
C GLY A 25 -10.88 12.73 -2.16
N GLY A 26 -9.55 12.69 -2.30
CA GLY A 26 -8.83 12.60 -3.55
C GLY A 26 -8.78 13.92 -4.33
N ALA A 27 -8.48 13.83 -5.63
CA ALA A 27 -8.23 14.98 -6.50
C ALA A 27 -9.37 16.03 -6.51
N ALA A 28 -10.61 15.62 -6.25
CA ALA A 28 -11.74 16.53 -6.10
C ALA A 28 -11.74 17.19 -4.71
N LYS A 29 -11.12 18.37 -4.63
CA LYS A 29 -10.97 19.15 -3.39
C LYS A 29 -12.31 19.53 -2.75
N GLY A 30 -12.29 19.72 -1.43
CA GLY A 30 -13.35 20.31 -0.63
C GLY A 30 -13.76 19.47 0.56
N SER A 31 -13.43 18.18 0.58
CA SER A 31 -13.83 17.28 1.68
C SER A 31 -13.12 17.64 2.98
N PHE A 32 -11.79 17.77 2.95
CA PHE A 32 -10.98 18.07 4.12
C PHE A 32 -11.08 19.54 4.50
N THR A 33 -11.23 20.44 3.53
CA THR A 33 -11.52 21.86 3.79
C THR A 33 -12.76 22.02 4.69
N ARG A 34 -13.82 21.23 4.44
CA ARG A 34 -15.05 21.26 5.26
C ARG A 34 -14.88 20.58 6.62
N LEU A 35 -14.08 19.53 6.70
CA LEU A 35 -13.78 18.81 7.94
C LEU A 35 -12.73 19.50 8.81
N ASP A 36 -12.08 20.56 8.33
CA ASP A 36 -11.05 21.32 9.05
C ASP A 36 -11.58 22.64 9.65
N GLN A 37 -12.90 22.79 9.75
CA GLN A 37 -13.55 23.99 10.29
C GLN A 37 -13.80 23.90 11.80
N ASP A 38 -14.57 24.85 12.35
CA ASP A 38 -15.05 24.82 13.74
C ASP A 38 -15.87 23.54 14.05
N GLU A 39 -16.13 23.29 15.34
CA GLU A 39 -16.80 22.06 15.78
C GLU A 39 -18.23 21.90 15.22
N ALA A 40 -19.01 22.97 15.12
CA ALA A 40 -20.38 22.89 14.60
C ALA A 40 -20.38 22.57 13.11
N THR A 41 -19.48 23.19 12.35
CA THR A 41 -19.29 22.89 10.93
C THR A 41 -18.72 21.49 10.73
N PHE A 42 -17.76 21.06 11.55
CA PHE A 42 -17.22 19.70 11.51
C PHE A 42 -18.33 18.66 11.67
N GLU A 43 -19.20 18.78 12.68
CA GLU A 43 -20.30 17.84 12.90
C GLU A 43 -21.29 17.81 11.73
N LEU A 44 -21.57 18.97 11.12
CA LEU A 44 -22.46 19.07 9.96
C LEU A 44 -22.00 18.18 8.80
N TYR A 45 -20.68 18.06 8.58
CA TYR A 45 -20.09 17.25 7.51
C TYR A 45 -19.70 15.83 7.96
N TYR A 46 -19.25 15.68 9.21
CA TYR A 46 -18.82 14.41 9.75
C TYR A 46 -19.99 13.45 10.01
N VAL A 47 -21.12 13.94 10.53
CA VAL A 47 -22.27 13.06 10.86
C VAL A 47 -22.82 12.32 9.63
N PRO A 48 -23.03 12.97 8.46
CA PRO A 48 -23.43 12.26 7.24
C PRO A 48 -22.41 11.20 6.80
N LEU A 49 -21.11 11.50 6.86
CA LEU A 49 -20.04 10.54 6.56
C LEU A 49 -20.10 9.33 7.50
N ARG A 50 -20.19 9.58 8.82
CA ARG A 50 -20.31 8.53 9.84
C ARG A 50 -21.53 7.65 9.59
N ASN A 51 -22.67 8.27 9.28
CA ASN A 51 -23.91 7.54 9.01
C ASN A 51 -23.77 6.65 7.77
N LEU A 52 -23.12 7.11 6.70
CA LEU A 52 -22.81 6.31 5.53
C LEU A 52 -21.93 5.09 5.89
N ILE A 53 -20.84 5.31 6.62
CA ILE A 53 -19.93 4.24 7.07
C ILE A 53 -20.71 3.18 7.86
N ARG A 54 -21.58 3.62 8.79
CA ARG A 54 -22.40 2.73 9.62
C ARG A 54 -23.45 1.98 8.79
N GLU A 55 -24.19 2.68 7.93
CA GLU A 55 -25.25 2.10 7.10
C GLU A 55 -24.69 1.05 6.14
N ARG A 56 -23.53 1.34 5.52
CA ARG A 56 -22.86 0.43 4.57
C ARG A 56 -21.95 -0.58 5.24
N GLY A 57 -21.71 -0.44 6.54
CA GLY A 57 -20.86 -1.33 7.33
C GLY A 57 -19.46 -1.49 6.74
N LEU A 58 -18.83 -0.37 6.38
CA LEU A 58 -17.45 -0.36 5.88
C LEU A 58 -16.50 -0.77 7.00
N ASP A 59 -15.47 -1.55 6.65
CA ASP A 59 -14.42 -2.00 7.58
C ASP A 59 -13.43 -0.88 7.92
N GLY A 60 -13.38 0.17 7.10
CA GLY A 60 -12.44 1.26 7.24
C GLY A 60 -12.64 2.41 6.26
N LEU A 61 -11.79 3.42 6.40
CA LEU A 61 -11.76 4.60 5.53
C LEU A 61 -10.31 4.97 5.18
N ASP A 62 -10.04 5.13 3.89
CA ASP A 62 -8.82 5.74 3.37
C ASP A 62 -9.01 7.25 3.27
N LEU A 63 -8.14 8.01 3.94
CA LEU A 63 -8.15 9.47 3.94
C LEU A 63 -7.17 9.97 2.89
N ASP A 64 -7.67 10.18 1.67
CA ASP A 64 -6.88 10.60 0.51
C ASP A 64 -6.78 12.13 0.45
N VAL A 65 -5.93 12.70 1.30
CA VAL A 65 -5.81 14.14 1.51
C VAL A 65 -4.97 14.82 0.42
N GLU A 66 -5.62 15.24 -0.66
CA GLU A 66 -5.01 16.01 -1.78
C GLU A 66 -5.35 17.51 -1.76
N GLU A 67 -5.60 18.06 -0.56
CA GLU A 67 -5.81 19.48 -0.30
C GLU A 67 -5.19 19.86 1.05
N GLU A 68 -4.92 21.15 1.28
CA GLU A 68 -4.37 21.60 2.56
C GLU A 68 -5.34 21.32 3.71
N MET A 69 -4.84 20.68 4.76
CA MET A 69 -5.57 20.42 6.00
C MET A 69 -4.64 20.65 7.20
N ASN A 70 -5.16 21.24 8.27
CA ASN A 70 -4.39 21.40 9.49
C ASN A 70 -4.15 20.05 10.19
N LEU A 71 -2.97 19.91 10.83
CA LEU A 71 -2.63 18.73 11.62
C LEU A 71 -3.66 18.44 12.72
N ALA A 72 -4.17 19.48 13.39
CA ALA A 72 -5.21 19.34 14.40
C ALA A 72 -6.52 18.80 13.81
N GLY A 73 -6.87 19.20 12.58
CA GLY A 73 -8.05 18.73 11.88
C GLY A 73 -7.99 17.25 11.53
N ILE A 74 -6.87 16.79 10.94
CA ILE A 74 -6.72 15.37 10.59
C ILE A 74 -6.67 14.49 11.85
N ILE A 75 -6.00 14.94 12.91
CA ILE A 75 -6.01 14.24 14.21
C ILE A 75 -7.43 14.15 14.77
N ARG A 76 -8.19 15.26 14.75
CA ARG A 76 -9.60 15.26 15.19
C ARG A 76 -10.43 14.25 14.40
N LEU A 77 -10.28 14.22 13.07
CA LEU A 77 -11.01 13.27 12.22
C LEU A 77 -10.68 11.82 12.56
N ILE A 78 -9.40 11.48 12.70
CA ILE A 78 -8.94 10.14 13.06
C ILE A 78 -9.46 9.72 14.44
N ASP A 79 -9.34 10.60 15.43
CA ASP A 79 -9.80 10.32 16.79
C ASP A 79 -11.30 10.09 16.83
N ARG A 80 -12.09 10.86 16.07
CA ARG A 80 -13.55 10.67 15.97
C ARG A 80 -13.93 9.37 15.27
N LEU A 81 -13.26 9.01 14.18
CA LEU A 81 -13.47 7.70 13.53
C LEU A 81 -13.15 6.54 14.49
N LYS A 82 -12.03 6.58 15.21
CA LYS A 82 -11.68 5.53 16.19
C LYS A 82 -12.63 5.49 17.38
N ALA A 83 -13.13 6.65 17.84
CA ALA A 83 -14.12 6.71 18.92
C ALA A 83 -15.46 6.09 18.50
N ASP A 84 -15.93 6.39 17.28
CA ASP A 84 -17.26 5.98 16.82
C ASP A 84 -17.32 4.54 16.28
N PHE A 85 -16.19 4.00 15.77
CA PHE A 85 -16.12 2.68 15.15
C PHE A 85 -15.19 1.68 15.86
N GLY A 86 -14.45 2.14 16.88
CA GLY A 86 -13.56 1.32 17.69
C GLY A 86 -12.18 1.08 17.06
N ARG A 87 -11.32 0.41 17.82
CA ARG A 87 -9.91 0.18 17.46
C ARG A 87 -9.73 -0.62 16.16
N GLY A 88 -10.64 -1.55 15.89
CA GLY A 88 -10.60 -2.42 14.71
C GLY A 88 -11.01 -1.76 13.40
N PHE A 89 -11.54 -0.52 13.43
CA PHE A 89 -11.85 0.23 12.21
C PHE A 89 -10.55 0.63 11.50
N ILE A 90 -10.40 0.25 10.24
CA ILE A 90 -9.16 0.47 9.49
C ILE A 90 -9.11 1.93 9.05
N ILE A 91 -7.98 2.60 9.28
CA ILE A 91 -7.73 3.96 8.81
C ILE A 91 -6.40 3.96 8.08
N THR A 92 -6.43 4.35 6.82
CA THR A 92 -5.24 4.52 5.98
C THR A 92 -5.16 5.96 5.50
N LEU A 93 -3.97 6.38 5.10
CA LEU A 93 -3.77 7.62 4.33
C LEU A 93 -3.08 7.28 3.00
N ALA A 94 -3.27 8.15 2.01
CA ALA A 94 -2.66 8.02 0.69
C ALA A 94 -1.65 9.15 0.39
N PRO A 95 -0.57 9.31 1.17
CA PRO A 95 0.44 10.31 0.85
C PRO A 95 1.10 10.03 -0.50
N VAL A 96 1.39 11.11 -1.24
CA VAL A 96 2.39 11.05 -2.31
C VAL A 96 3.75 10.70 -1.74
N ALA A 97 4.57 9.98 -2.50
CA ALA A 97 5.84 9.45 -2.01
C ALA A 97 6.80 10.49 -1.45
N ALA A 98 6.83 11.65 -2.11
CA ALA A 98 7.68 12.73 -1.70
C ALA A 98 7.32 13.28 -0.31
N ALA A 99 6.06 13.15 0.14
CA ALA A 99 5.62 13.59 1.47
C ALA A 99 6.19 12.74 2.62
N LEU A 100 6.69 11.52 2.34
CA LEU A 100 7.32 10.63 3.33
C LEU A 100 8.84 10.73 3.37
N ILE A 101 9.42 11.39 2.37
CA ILE A 101 10.88 11.49 2.17
C ILE A 101 11.39 12.91 2.37
N SER A 102 10.56 13.90 2.02
CA SER A 102 10.95 15.31 1.96
C SER A 102 10.26 16.13 3.05
N GLU A 103 11.05 16.96 3.74
CA GLU A 103 10.54 17.96 4.69
C GLU A 103 9.98 19.21 4.00
N ARG A 104 10.07 19.28 2.67
CA ARG A 104 9.66 20.44 1.88
C ARG A 104 8.14 20.46 1.69
N PRO A 105 7.43 21.53 2.12
CA PRO A 105 5.97 21.61 2.02
C PRO A 105 5.42 21.44 0.61
N GLU A 106 6.13 21.93 -0.41
CA GLU A 106 5.71 21.85 -1.82
C GLU A 106 5.66 20.43 -2.39
N HIS A 107 6.26 19.46 -1.70
CA HIS A 107 6.25 18.05 -2.09
C HIS A 107 5.12 17.26 -1.39
N ASN A 108 4.25 17.95 -0.67
CA ASN A 108 3.18 17.39 0.13
C ASN A 108 1.85 18.07 -0.23
N LEU A 109 0.90 17.27 -0.73
CA LEU A 109 -0.42 17.78 -1.10
C LEU A 109 -1.32 18.03 0.10
N SER A 110 -1.02 17.40 1.25
CA SER A 110 -1.90 17.35 2.42
C SER A 110 -1.72 18.52 3.40
N GLY A 111 -0.71 19.36 3.19
CA GLY A 111 -0.38 20.53 4.04
C GLY A 111 0.23 20.19 5.41
N PHE A 112 -0.20 19.11 6.07
CA PHE A 112 0.37 18.66 7.36
C PHE A 112 1.57 17.71 7.19
N ASN A 113 2.50 17.72 8.14
CA ASN A 113 3.68 16.85 8.12
C ASN A 113 3.33 15.40 8.53
N TYR A 114 3.65 14.43 7.67
CA TYR A 114 3.36 13.00 7.88
C TYR A 114 4.22 12.34 8.98
N GLU A 115 5.47 12.79 9.20
CA GLU A 115 6.31 12.29 10.31
C GLU A 115 5.71 12.68 11.67
N ALA A 116 5.22 13.92 11.80
CA ALA A 116 4.52 14.37 12.99
C ALA A 116 3.22 13.57 13.24
N LEU A 117 2.51 13.22 12.16
CA LEU A 117 1.31 12.38 12.25
C LEU A 117 1.64 10.95 12.73
N GLU A 118 2.72 10.32 12.24
CA GLU A 118 3.16 8.99 12.70
C GLU A 118 3.55 9.00 14.19
N VAL A 119 4.27 10.03 14.65
CA VAL A 119 4.62 10.15 16.08
C VAL A 119 3.36 10.22 16.96
N MET A 120 2.34 10.95 16.52
CA MET A 120 1.13 11.17 17.31
C MET A 120 0.10 10.03 17.20
N ARG A 121 -0.02 9.40 16.03
CA ARG A 121 -1.11 8.47 15.70
C ARG A 121 -0.67 7.25 14.90
N GLY A 122 0.61 6.98 14.77
CA GLY A 122 1.13 5.92 13.92
C GLY A 122 0.57 4.54 14.22
N SER A 123 0.28 4.22 15.49
CA SER A 123 -0.38 2.95 15.85
C SER A 123 -1.77 2.75 15.23
N SER A 124 -2.32 3.78 14.58
CA SER A 124 -3.65 3.82 13.98
C SER A 124 -3.65 3.98 12.46
N ILE A 125 -2.48 4.02 11.79
CA ILE A 125 -2.34 4.44 10.39
C ILE A 125 -1.46 3.44 9.62
N GLU A 126 -1.83 3.16 8.36
CA GLU A 126 -0.99 2.53 7.33
C GLU A 126 -0.83 3.50 6.13
N CYS A 127 0.26 3.38 5.37
CA CYS A 127 0.87 4.40 4.50
C CYS A 127 1.43 3.79 3.17
N LYS A 128 1.89 4.59 2.17
CA LYS A 128 2.36 4.07 0.86
C LYS A 128 3.66 4.67 0.29
N THR A 129 4.32 3.95 -0.66
CA THR A 129 5.13 4.40 -1.87
C THR A 129 6.67 4.13 -2.00
N ALA A 130 7.26 4.53 -3.17
CA ALA A 130 8.62 4.31 -3.68
C ALA A 130 9.68 5.33 -3.19
N GLY A 131 10.97 4.96 -3.27
CA GLY A 131 11.96 5.46 -2.30
C GLY A 131 11.82 4.73 -0.96
N TYR A 132 11.30 3.49 -1.02
CA TYR A 132 10.96 2.63 0.10
C TYR A 132 12.12 2.53 1.10
N ASP A 133 13.35 2.31 0.62
CA ASP A 133 14.55 2.28 1.44
C ASP A 133 14.74 3.57 2.26
N MET A 134 14.49 4.74 1.66
CA MET A 134 14.61 6.03 2.33
C MET A 134 13.52 6.23 3.38
N MET A 135 12.30 5.73 3.13
CA MET A 135 11.23 5.72 4.15
C MET A 135 11.63 4.84 5.34
N MET A 136 12.20 3.67 5.08
CA MET A 136 12.69 2.79 6.15
C MET A 136 13.84 3.46 6.92
N MET A 137 14.75 4.17 6.23
CA MET A 137 15.81 4.96 6.87
C MET A 137 15.27 6.12 7.72
N ARG A 138 14.14 6.71 7.33
CA ARG A 138 13.41 7.74 8.08
C ARG A 138 12.60 7.16 9.26
N GLY A 139 12.56 5.84 9.42
CA GLY A 139 11.94 5.17 10.57
C GLY A 139 10.52 4.64 10.33
N TRP A 140 10.01 4.69 9.10
CA TRP A 140 8.72 4.10 8.78
C TRP A 140 8.80 2.57 8.85
N PRO A 141 7.90 1.87 9.57
CA PRO A 141 7.92 0.42 9.60
C PRO A 141 7.35 -0.17 8.31
N ALA A 142 8.05 -1.14 7.71
CA ALA A 142 7.69 -1.71 6.40
C ALA A 142 6.25 -2.26 6.33
N HIS A 143 5.73 -2.85 7.40
CA HIS A 143 4.35 -3.39 7.43
C HIS A 143 3.27 -2.33 7.34
N LYS A 144 3.62 -1.07 7.58
CA LYS A 144 2.73 0.07 7.39
C LYS A 144 2.97 0.77 6.06
N VAL A 145 3.86 0.30 5.18
CA VAL A 145 4.13 0.95 3.90
C VAL A 145 3.79 0.01 2.76
N VAL A 146 2.72 0.36 2.03
CA VAL A 146 2.17 -0.31 0.85
C VAL A 146 2.69 0.36 -0.42
N VAL A 147 3.12 -0.37 -1.44
CA VAL A 147 3.56 0.26 -2.70
C VAL A 147 2.34 0.59 -3.56
N GLY A 148 1.99 1.88 -3.64
CA GLY A 148 0.97 2.39 -4.56
C GLY A 148 1.50 2.50 -5.99
N MET A 149 0.72 2.05 -6.97
CA MET A 149 1.05 2.08 -8.39
C MET A 149 -0.18 2.33 -9.26
N VAL A 150 0.01 2.95 -10.42
CA VAL A 150 -1.04 3.04 -11.43
C VAL A 150 -1.12 1.73 -12.21
N THR A 151 -2.33 1.20 -12.42
CA THR A 151 -2.57 -0.10 -13.07
C THR A 151 -2.60 0.00 -14.60
N ASN A 152 -2.76 1.20 -15.12
CA ASN A 152 -2.83 1.53 -16.54
C ASN A 152 -2.19 2.91 -16.76
N PRO A 153 -1.36 3.12 -17.80
CA PRO A 153 -0.78 4.44 -18.10
C PRO A 153 -1.83 5.53 -18.39
N GLY A 154 -3.06 5.16 -18.74
CA GLY A 154 -4.17 6.09 -18.89
C GLY A 154 -4.71 6.66 -17.56
N ASN A 155 -4.36 6.07 -16.40
CA ASN A 155 -4.86 6.49 -15.09
C ASN A 155 -3.99 7.58 -14.43
N GLY A 156 -2.82 7.87 -15.01
CA GLY A 156 -1.89 8.86 -14.49
C GLY A 156 -0.45 8.60 -14.89
N ASN A 157 0.43 9.49 -14.45
CA ASN A 157 1.87 9.36 -14.67
C ASN A 157 2.49 8.30 -13.75
N GLY A 158 3.67 7.80 -14.14
CA GLY A 158 4.45 6.89 -13.29
C GLY A 158 4.10 5.41 -13.44
N TRP A 159 3.39 5.02 -14.50
CA TRP A 159 3.19 3.60 -14.82
C TRP A 159 4.52 2.91 -15.11
N VAL A 160 4.68 1.70 -14.58
CA VAL A 160 5.90 0.88 -14.73
C VAL A 160 5.52 -0.43 -15.43
N PRO A 161 6.30 -0.88 -16.45
CA PRO A 161 6.09 -2.19 -17.06
C PRO A 161 6.22 -3.35 -16.06
N PHE A 162 5.54 -4.47 -16.35
CA PHE A 162 5.41 -5.61 -15.44
C PHE A 162 6.75 -6.29 -15.11
N GLU A 163 7.63 -6.47 -16.09
CA GLU A 163 8.95 -7.10 -15.92
C GLU A 163 9.83 -6.36 -14.90
N PRO A 164 10.16 -5.06 -15.08
CA PRO A 164 10.94 -4.33 -14.09
C PRO A 164 10.21 -4.20 -12.74
N LEU A 165 8.88 -4.11 -12.75
CA LEU A 165 8.08 -4.06 -11.53
C LEU A 165 8.21 -5.35 -10.70
N ARG A 166 8.20 -6.51 -11.36
CA ARG A 166 8.39 -7.81 -10.70
C ARG A 166 9.71 -7.86 -9.95
N GLU A 167 10.80 -7.48 -10.59
CA GLU A 167 12.13 -7.48 -9.98
C GLU A 167 12.19 -6.57 -8.75
N VAL A 168 11.60 -5.37 -8.84
CA VAL A 168 11.54 -4.43 -7.72
C VAL A 168 10.73 -5.01 -6.55
N LEU A 169 9.55 -5.58 -6.79
CA LEU A 169 8.71 -6.15 -5.74
C LEU A 169 9.37 -7.33 -5.04
N LEU A 170 10.02 -8.23 -5.79
CA LEU A 170 10.76 -9.36 -5.21
C LEU A 170 11.93 -8.89 -4.35
N ASN A 171 12.67 -7.87 -4.80
CA ASN A 171 13.76 -7.27 -4.02
C ASN A 171 13.24 -6.61 -2.73
N LEU A 172 12.14 -5.85 -2.80
CA LEU A 172 11.54 -5.22 -1.62
C LEU A 172 11.09 -6.25 -0.59
N LYS A 173 10.39 -7.31 -1.03
CA LYS A 173 9.96 -8.39 -0.13
C LYS A 173 11.14 -9.14 0.49
N SER A 174 12.20 -9.40 -0.29
CA SER A 174 13.42 -10.05 0.23
C SER A 174 14.14 -9.18 1.27
N ARG A 175 14.18 -7.86 1.07
CA ARG A 175 14.89 -6.93 1.96
C ARG A 175 14.08 -6.54 3.19
N TYR A 176 12.76 -6.51 3.06
CA TYR A 176 11.82 -6.13 4.11
C TYR A 176 10.82 -7.27 4.33
N PRO A 177 11.12 -8.24 5.20
CA PRO A 177 10.24 -9.41 5.43
C PRO A 177 8.83 -9.04 5.90
N THR A 178 8.67 -7.86 6.49
CA THR A 178 7.38 -7.30 6.91
C THR A 178 6.78 -6.35 5.87
N PHE A 179 7.14 -6.47 4.59
CA PHE A 179 6.63 -5.65 3.49
C PHE A 179 5.09 -5.50 3.53
N GLY A 180 4.61 -4.26 3.57
CA GLY A 180 3.18 -3.95 3.74
C GLY A 180 2.27 -4.34 2.58
N GLY A 181 2.82 -4.55 1.38
CA GLY A 181 2.06 -5.01 0.21
C GLY A 181 1.98 -3.97 -0.92
N VAL A 182 0.96 -4.08 -1.77
CA VAL A 182 0.77 -3.23 -2.96
C VAL A 182 -0.66 -2.69 -3.05
N MET A 183 -0.84 -1.57 -3.74
CA MET A 183 -2.15 -1.02 -4.10
C MET A 183 -2.15 -0.52 -5.54
N GLY A 184 -3.20 -0.84 -6.28
CA GLY A 184 -3.37 -0.44 -7.69
C GLY A 184 -4.44 0.64 -7.86
N TRP A 185 -4.07 1.75 -8.51
CA TRP A 185 -4.98 2.79 -8.98
C TRP A 185 -5.22 2.68 -10.50
N GLU A 186 -6.36 2.20 -11.00
CA GLU A 186 -7.54 1.67 -10.32
C GLU A 186 -8.06 0.40 -11.03
N TYR A 187 -9.09 -0.25 -10.50
CA TYR A 187 -9.49 -1.59 -10.94
C TYR A 187 -9.93 -1.68 -12.41
N PHE A 188 -10.91 -0.88 -12.85
CA PHE A 188 -11.78 -1.21 -13.99
C PHE A 188 -11.09 -1.36 -15.35
N ASN A 189 -9.89 -0.81 -15.53
CA ASN A 189 -9.10 -0.86 -16.77
C ASN A 189 -7.67 -1.37 -16.54
N SER A 190 -7.46 -2.15 -15.48
CA SER A 190 -6.14 -2.63 -15.10
C SER A 190 -5.53 -3.53 -16.18
N LEU A 191 -4.30 -3.25 -16.59
CA LEU A 191 -3.53 -4.14 -17.46
C LEU A 191 -3.10 -5.41 -16.71
N PRO A 192 -2.80 -6.54 -17.39
CA PRO A 192 -2.75 -6.72 -18.84
C PRO A 192 -4.12 -6.92 -19.51
N GLY A 193 -5.16 -7.21 -18.73
CA GLY A 193 -6.48 -7.54 -19.27
C GLY A 193 -7.35 -6.37 -19.70
N ASP A 194 -6.99 -5.15 -19.29
CA ASP A 194 -7.75 -3.91 -19.51
C ASP A 194 -9.23 -4.09 -19.07
N LYS A 195 -10.19 -3.41 -19.70
CA LYS A 195 -11.62 -3.46 -19.34
C LYS A 195 -12.26 -4.84 -19.49
N ASP A 196 -11.76 -5.67 -20.40
CA ASP A 196 -12.29 -7.00 -20.61
C ASP A 196 -11.86 -7.93 -19.48
N ARG A 197 -10.62 -7.76 -18.99
CA ARG A 197 -10.00 -8.64 -18.00
C ARG A 197 -9.30 -7.96 -16.82
N PRO A 198 -9.91 -6.98 -16.11
CA PRO A 198 -9.19 -6.15 -15.14
C PRO A 198 -8.65 -6.92 -13.91
N TRP A 199 -9.25 -8.05 -13.56
CA TRP A 199 -8.80 -8.90 -12.45
C TRP A 199 -7.46 -9.59 -12.71
N GLU A 200 -6.97 -9.62 -13.95
CA GLU A 200 -5.66 -10.20 -14.26
C GLU A 200 -4.50 -9.48 -13.59
N TRP A 201 -4.65 -8.17 -13.34
CA TRP A 201 -3.67 -7.41 -12.58
C TRP A 201 -3.49 -7.98 -11.18
N ALA A 202 -4.60 -8.20 -10.47
CA ALA A 202 -4.58 -8.75 -9.11
C ALA A 202 -4.02 -10.18 -9.12
N ALA A 203 -4.43 -11.02 -10.08
CA ALA A 203 -3.91 -12.37 -10.24
C ALA A 203 -2.39 -12.39 -10.50
N TRP A 204 -1.86 -11.44 -11.28
CA TRP A 204 -0.43 -11.30 -11.51
C TRP A 204 0.29 -10.85 -10.24
N MET A 205 -0.23 -9.84 -9.53
CA MET A 205 0.34 -9.36 -8.26
C MET A 205 0.41 -10.47 -7.21
N THR A 206 -0.67 -11.25 -7.04
CA THR A 206 -0.69 -12.41 -6.15
C THR A 206 0.43 -13.38 -6.48
N LYS A 207 0.60 -13.77 -7.75
CA LYS A 207 1.69 -14.68 -8.17
C LYS A 207 3.07 -14.12 -7.83
N VAL A 208 3.32 -12.84 -8.09
CA VAL A 208 4.62 -12.21 -7.80
C VAL A 208 4.89 -12.17 -6.29
N LEU A 209 3.89 -11.80 -5.49
CA LEU A 209 4.03 -11.68 -4.05
C LEU A 209 4.06 -13.03 -3.34
N GLU A 210 3.51 -14.10 -3.91
CA GLU A 210 3.55 -15.46 -3.37
C GLU A 210 4.81 -16.25 -3.77
N ALA A 211 5.41 -15.96 -4.93
CA ALA A 211 6.52 -16.73 -5.53
C ALA A 211 7.76 -16.92 -4.62
N THR A 212 7.91 -16.14 -3.56
CA THR A 212 9.04 -16.21 -2.62
C THR A 212 8.82 -17.16 -1.44
N ASN A 213 7.63 -17.73 -1.27
CA ASN A 213 7.42 -18.76 -0.23
C ASN A 213 7.86 -20.16 -0.68
N ASN A 214 8.12 -20.37 -1.98
CA ASN A 214 8.38 -21.71 -2.55
C ASN A 214 9.81 -21.91 -3.10
N ASN A 215 10.69 -20.90 -3.05
CA ASN A 215 12.04 -20.99 -3.66
C ASN A 215 13.18 -21.17 -2.64
N VAL A 216 12.95 -21.91 -1.55
CA VAL A 216 14.05 -22.34 -0.67
C VAL A 216 14.43 -23.82 -0.88
N ASP A 217 13.62 -24.63 -1.57
CA ASP A 217 13.90 -26.08 -1.69
C ASP A 217 14.00 -26.66 -3.13
N ASP A 218 13.69 -25.92 -4.20
CA ASP A 218 13.67 -26.49 -5.57
C ASP A 218 14.91 -26.22 -6.44
N ASP A 219 15.91 -25.44 -5.97
CA ASP A 219 17.15 -25.14 -6.71
C ASP A 219 18.38 -25.97 -6.27
N LEU A 220 18.18 -27.09 -5.55
CA LEU A 220 19.25 -28.06 -5.23
C LEU A 220 19.12 -29.42 -5.93
N GLN A 221 18.40 -29.50 -7.05
CA GLN A 221 18.49 -30.64 -7.98
C GLN A 221 18.83 -30.16 -9.39
N GLY A 222 20.03 -29.60 -9.54
CA GLY A 222 20.69 -29.43 -10.82
C GLY A 222 22.05 -30.11 -10.75
N ASP A 223 22.19 -31.27 -11.41
CA ASP A 223 23.44 -32.02 -11.55
C ASP A 223 24.58 -31.11 -12.04
N ALA A 224 25.49 -30.77 -11.13
CA ALA A 224 26.78 -30.18 -11.51
C ALA A 224 27.69 -31.33 -12.00
N PRO A 225 28.29 -31.23 -13.21
CA PRO A 225 29.21 -32.26 -13.68
C PRO A 225 30.46 -32.29 -12.79
N LEU A 226 30.81 -33.50 -12.31
CA LEU A 226 32.02 -33.78 -11.56
C LEU A 226 33.26 -33.39 -12.41
N PRO A 227 34.22 -32.60 -11.88
CA PRO A 227 35.48 -32.37 -12.56
C PRO A 227 36.28 -33.68 -12.70
N ALA A 228 36.85 -33.90 -13.87
CA ALA A 228 37.73 -35.03 -14.14
C ALA A 228 38.97 -34.99 -13.24
N GLU A 229 39.23 -36.14 -12.62
CA GLU A 229 40.46 -36.67 -12.01
C GLU A 229 41.61 -35.66 -11.72
N PHE A 230 41.83 -35.42 -10.43
CA PHE A 230 43.01 -34.75 -9.90
C PHE A 230 44.16 -35.78 -9.82
N GLU A 231 45.17 -35.64 -10.68
CA GLU A 231 46.40 -36.45 -10.63
C GLU A 231 47.22 -36.15 -9.37
N TYR A 232 47.46 -37.17 -8.55
CA TYR A 232 48.33 -37.12 -7.39
C TYR A 232 49.77 -37.43 -7.84
N HIS A 233 50.64 -36.40 -7.93
CA HIS A 233 52.08 -36.63 -8.06
C HIS A 233 52.69 -36.77 -6.66
N SER A 234 52.90 -38.01 -6.23
CA SER A 234 53.82 -38.35 -5.14
C SER A 234 55.20 -38.61 -5.72
N GLU A 235 56.12 -37.66 -5.64
CA GLU A 235 57.55 -37.97 -5.80
C GLU A 235 58.16 -38.21 -4.42
N GLY A 236 58.46 -39.49 -4.18
CA GLY A 236 59.27 -39.94 -3.05
C GLY A 236 60.75 -39.73 -3.34
N LEU A 237 61.46 -39.24 -2.33
CA LEU A 237 62.89 -39.40 -2.17
C LEU A 237 63.23 -40.89 -1.96
N TRP A 238 64.31 -41.41 -2.55
CA TRP A 238 65.53 -41.93 -1.89
C TRP A 238 66.50 -42.60 -2.90
N GLU A 239 67.79 -42.21 -2.77
CA GLU A 239 69.07 -42.95 -2.94
C GLU A 239 69.52 -43.54 -4.30
N ASP A 240 70.60 -42.97 -4.84
CA ASP A 240 72.00 -43.47 -4.66
C ASP A 240 72.99 -42.28 -4.59
#